data_AF-A0A087A1H5-F1
#
_entry.id   AF-A0A087A1H5-F1
#
_cell.length_a   1.000
_cell.length_b   1.000
_cell.length_c   1.000
_cell.angle_alpha   90.00
_cell.angle_beta   90.00
_cell.angle_gamma   90.00
#
_symmetry.space_group_name_H-M   'P 1'
#
loop_
_entity.id
_entity.type
_entity.pdbx_description
1 polymer ?
#
loop_
_entity_poly.entity_id
_entity_poly.type
_entity_poly.pdbx_seq_one_letter_code
_entity_poly.pdbx_strand_id
1 'polypeptide(L)'
;MKFFDRIPAAWRALTRSDDTVPDGVKPPARASVYDPLALSTVFRGVQVLQTAITGLPIHEMRGGLKLDTVSALVAQPDVNRSRRDFLADMVASMVLDGNAFVRLLRYGGEVVSCEVLPPALVVVSDDGNDPAAPRLRYSYLGRDYTADDIVHCKFLNVPGRLRGLGPISAAREEVEGARMARDYKAKFYTDSSNIKGYLQTDDKVTPEIAQNAKEAWRASGTAGDIKVLGSKLKYVPLDMKPADLQFLETQKFDTTQIARLLGIPASIMLAAVDGSNLTYSNIEQSWIEFADYTLAAYAGEIEELFNRLLPRGRTAEFDWDSSRRADMADRFNAYQTAIASGWMTVNEVRAREALPPLDALIAQEVETNAGA
;
A
#
# COMPACT_ATOMS: atom_id res chain seq x y z
N MET A 1 -29.57 26.30 -61.58
CA MET A 1 -30.19 25.08 -62.12
C MET A 1 -29.38 23.89 -61.61
N LYS A 2 -29.96 23.02 -60.74
CA LYS A 2 -29.32 21.88 -60.04
C LYS A 2 -28.17 22.27 -59.08
N PHE A 3 -28.21 22.07 -57.76
CA PHE A 3 -29.05 21.27 -56.85
C PHE A 3 -28.89 19.74 -57.03
N PHE A 4 -28.41 19.07 -55.97
CA PHE A 4 -28.00 17.65 -55.85
C PHE A 4 -26.76 17.29 -56.72
N ASP A 5 -25.69 16.68 -56.21
CA ASP A 5 -25.36 16.11 -54.87
C ASP A 5 -23.82 16.24 -54.66
N ARG A 6 -23.17 15.99 -53.52
CA ARG A 6 -23.51 15.25 -52.28
C ARG A 6 -22.76 15.79 -51.04
N ILE A 7 -22.63 14.99 -49.97
CA ILE A 7 -22.05 15.30 -48.62
C ILE A 7 -21.24 14.04 -48.16
N PRO A 8 -20.40 14.02 -47.10
CA PRO A 8 -19.28 14.87 -46.64
C PRO A 8 -17.91 14.12 -46.62
N ALA A 9 -16.80 14.79 -46.27
CA ALA A 9 -15.52 14.14 -45.92
C ALA A 9 -14.76 14.81 -44.76
N ALA A 10 -15.45 15.22 -43.69
CA ALA A 10 -14.89 15.94 -42.55
C ALA A 10 -14.11 15.05 -41.53
N TRP A 11 -13.38 14.03 -41.99
CA TRP A 11 -12.75 13.01 -41.11
C TRP A 11 -11.33 12.55 -41.50
N ARG A 12 -10.59 13.35 -42.29
CA ARG A 12 -9.20 13.02 -42.71
C ARG A 12 -8.31 14.25 -42.99
N ALA A 13 -8.03 15.07 -41.98
CA ALA A 13 -7.12 16.22 -42.12
C ALA A 13 -6.45 16.68 -40.79
N LEU A 14 -5.90 15.76 -40.00
CA LEU A 14 -4.94 16.09 -38.92
C LEU A 14 -3.77 15.09 -38.89
N THR A 15 -3.21 14.80 -40.07
CA THR A 15 -1.85 14.24 -40.16
C THR A 15 -0.86 15.35 -39.84
N ARG A 16 -0.29 15.24 -38.65
CA ARG A 16 0.74 16.10 -38.05
C ARG A 16 1.80 16.52 -39.08
N SER A 17 1.97 17.82 -39.28
CA SER A 17 3.03 18.39 -40.10
C SER A 17 4.41 18.19 -39.45
N ASP A 18 5.42 18.19 -40.32
CA ASP A 18 6.82 17.87 -40.02
C ASP A 18 7.53 19.07 -39.35
N ASP A 19 7.35 19.23 -38.03
CA ASP A 19 8.09 20.22 -37.25
C ASP A 19 9.43 19.64 -36.77
N THR A 20 10.52 20.10 -37.39
CA THR A 20 11.89 19.75 -37.03
C THR A 20 12.26 20.29 -35.65
N VAL A 21 12.20 19.42 -34.63
CA VAL A 21 12.68 19.74 -33.28
C VAL A 21 14.22 19.88 -33.29
N PRO A 22 14.80 20.96 -32.73
CA PRO A 22 16.25 21.09 -32.65
C PRO A 22 16.92 19.97 -31.85
N ASP A 23 18.01 19.42 -32.39
CA ASP A 23 18.82 18.40 -31.71
C ASP A 23 19.52 19.00 -30.48
N GLY A 24 18.97 18.73 -29.30
CA GLY A 24 19.53 19.22 -28.03
C GLY A 24 18.56 19.23 -26.85
N VAL A 25 17.26 19.38 -27.09
CA VAL A 25 16.24 19.38 -26.02
C VAL A 25 15.17 18.33 -26.30
N LYS A 26 15.52 17.06 -26.05
CA LYS A 26 14.48 16.05 -25.78
C LYS A 26 13.76 16.48 -24.50
N PRO A 27 12.42 16.63 -24.50
CA PRO A 27 11.70 16.73 -23.23
C PRO A 27 12.05 15.49 -22.40
N PRO A 28 12.17 15.61 -21.05
CA PRO A 28 12.44 14.46 -20.21
C PRO A 28 11.44 13.36 -20.53
N ALA A 29 11.93 12.12 -20.63
CA ALA A 29 11.07 10.99 -20.93
C ALA A 29 9.92 10.99 -19.92
N ARG A 30 8.68 11.10 -20.41
CA ARG A 30 7.51 11.03 -19.54
C ARG A 30 7.59 9.69 -18.82
N ALA A 31 7.88 9.71 -17.52
CA ALA A 31 7.85 8.51 -16.71
C ALA A 31 6.48 7.88 -16.92
N SER A 32 6.46 6.62 -17.36
CA SER A 32 5.22 5.84 -17.42
C SER A 32 4.60 5.89 -16.03
N VAL A 33 3.31 6.24 -15.93
CA VAL A 33 2.58 6.15 -14.66
C VAL A 33 2.66 4.69 -14.21
N TYR A 34 3.55 4.44 -13.26
CA TYR A 34 3.92 3.12 -12.81
C TYR A 34 3.15 2.81 -11.53
N ASP A 35 2.58 1.62 -11.47
CA ASP A 35 1.94 1.11 -10.26
C ASP A 35 3.02 0.64 -9.27
N PRO A 36 3.19 1.32 -8.12
CA PRO A 36 4.17 0.91 -7.11
C PRO A 36 3.91 -0.51 -6.56
N LEU A 37 2.67 -1.03 -6.65
CA LEU A 37 2.32 -2.40 -6.26
C LEU A 37 2.99 -3.45 -7.15
N ALA A 38 3.50 -3.10 -8.34
CA ALA A 38 4.29 -4.03 -9.15
C ALA A 38 5.69 -4.30 -8.55
N LEU A 39 6.07 -3.69 -7.43
CA LEU A 39 7.23 -4.07 -6.61
C LEU A 39 6.76 -4.96 -5.44
N SER A 40 7.24 -6.19 -5.36
CA SER A 40 6.75 -7.21 -4.40
C SER A 40 6.82 -6.78 -2.94
N THR A 41 7.84 -6.01 -2.55
CA THR A 41 7.96 -5.46 -1.19
C THR A 41 6.86 -4.45 -0.88
N VAL A 42 6.49 -3.60 -1.84
CA VAL A 42 5.40 -2.63 -1.68
C VAL A 42 4.05 -3.36 -1.64
N PHE A 43 3.81 -4.28 -2.58
CA PHE A 43 2.61 -5.12 -2.59
C PHE A 43 2.41 -5.85 -1.25
N ARG A 44 3.44 -6.56 -0.78
CA ARG A 44 3.39 -7.31 0.48
C ARG A 44 3.16 -6.38 1.67
N GLY A 45 3.82 -5.22 1.70
CA GLY A 45 3.66 -4.26 2.79
C GLY A 45 2.25 -3.67 2.86
N VAL A 46 1.69 -3.22 1.72
CA VAL A 46 0.28 -2.77 1.63
C VAL A 46 -0.67 -3.89 2.06
N GLN A 47 -0.46 -5.12 1.57
CA GLN A 47 -1.26 -6.27 1.94
C GLN A 47 -1.21 -6.57 3.45
N VAL A 48 -0.04 -6.46 4.08
CA VAL A 48 0.12 -6.68 5.54
C VAL A 48 -0.66 -5.64 6.33
N LEU A 49 -0.53 -4.35 5.99
CA LEU A 49 -1.27 -3.26 6.65
C LEU A 49 -2.79 -3.44 6.50
N GLN A 50 -3.26 -3.74 5.28
CA GLN A 50 -4.67 -4.05 5.03
C GLN A 50 -5.15 -5.28 5.81
N THR A 51 -4.38 -6.38 5.81
CA THR A 51 -4.78 -7.62 6.48
C THR A 51 -4.88 -7.44 7.99
N ALA A 52 -3.94 -6.69 8.59
CA ALA A 52 -3.96 -6.39 10.00
C ALA A 52 -5.21 -5.55 10.38
N ILE A 53 -5.41 -4.39 9.75
CA ILE A 53 -6.50 -3.46 10.10
C ILE A 53 -7.88 -4.05 9.78
N THR A 54 -8.04 -4.71 8.63
CA THR A 54 -9.32 -5.35 8.26
C THR A 54 -9.61 -6.66 9.01
N GLY A 55 -8.64 -7.15 9.79
CA GLY A 55 -8.78 -8.27 10.71
C GLY A 55 -9.30 -7.83 12.09
N LEU A 56 -9.13 -6.56 12.46
CA LEU A 56 -9.54 -6.04 13.76
C LEU A 56 -11.08 -5.89 13.85
N PRO A 57 -11.70 -6.32 14.95
CA PRO A 57 -13.02 -5.87 15.34
C PRO A 57 -13.04 -4.36 15.60
N ILE A 58 -14.20 -3.75 15.39
CA ILE A 58 -14.51 -2.38 15.80
C ILE A 58 -15.71 -2.48 16.73
N HIS A 59 -15.62 -1.83 17.89
CA HIS A 59 -16.72 -1.73 18.85
C HIS A 59 -17.15 -0.28 19.01
N GLU A 60 -18.38 -0.07 19.46
CA GLU A 60 -18.81 1.25 19.90
C GLU A 60 -18.66 1.41 21.41
N MET A 61 -18.17 2.57 21.83
CA MET A 61 -18.01 2.96 23.23
C MET A 61 -18.96 4.10 23.56
N ARG A 62 -19.47 4.14 24.79
CA ARG A 62 -20.28 5.25 25.33
C ARG A 62 -19.91 5.51 26.77
N GLY A 63 -19.35 6.69 27.04
CA GLY A 63 -18.92 7.07 28.40
C GLY A 63 -17.86 6.14 29.00
N GLY A 64 -16.98 5.58 28.16
CA GLY A 64 -15.94 4.61 28.56
C GLY A 64 -16.41 3.16 28.65
N LEU A 65 -17.69 2.85 28.37
CA LEU A 65 -18.22 1.49 28.35
C LEU A 65 -18.44 1.00 26.93
N LYS A 66 -18.00 -0.23 26.64
CA LYS A 66 -18.25 -0.95 25.39
C LYS A 66 -19.72 -1.32 25.25
N LEU A 67 -20.28 -1.09 24.07
CA LEU A 67 -21.64 -1.46 23.70
C LEU A 67 -21.67 -2.83 23.05
N ASP A 68 -22.69 -3.63 23.36
CA ASP A 68 -22.94 -4.94 22.72
C ASP A 68 -23.46 -4.84 21.28
N THR A 69 -23.70 -3.61 20.79
CA THR A 69 -24.27 -3.34 19.46
C THR A 69 -23.42 -2.35 18.70
N VAL A 70 -23.32 -2.57 17.39
CA VAL A 70 -22.63 -1.71 16.43
C VAL A 70 -23.64 -1.19 15.43
N SER A 71 -23.58 0.11 15.14
CA SER A 71 -24.48 0.82 14.23
C SER A 71 -24.27 0.36 12.79
N ALA A 72 -25.33 0.42 11.98
CA ALA A 72 -25.31 -0.06 10.60
C ALA A 72 -24.14 0.52 9.76
N LEU A 73 -23.83 1.81 9.90
CA LEU A 73 -22.71 2.46 9.18
C LEU A 73 -21.31 1.98 9.61
N VAL A 74 -21.15 1.42 10.82
CA VAL A 74 -19.87 0.85 11.31
C VAL A 74 -19.80 -0.65 11.00
N ALA A 75 -20.96 -1.33 10.96
CA ALA A 75 -21.06 -2.74 10.56
C ALA A 75 -20.89 -2.91 9.03
N GLN A 76 -21.49 -2.03 8.23
CA GLN A 76 -21.43 -2.01 6.77
C GLN A 76 -21.40 -0.54 6.27
N PRO A 77 -20.21 0.07 6.13
CA PRO A 77 -20.07 1.48 5.74
C PRO A 77 -20.48 1.76 4.30
N ASP A 78 -20.16 0.84 3.37
CA ASP A 78 -20.53 0.89 1.96
C ASP A 78 -21.63 -0.15 1.70
N VAL A 79 -22.80 0.27 1.22
CA VAL A 79 -23.92 -0.66 0.96
C VAL A 79 -23.63 -1.62 -0.20
N ASN A 80 -22.67 -1.30 -1.08
CA ASN A 80 -22.34 -2.09 -2.26
C ASN A 80 -21.15 -3.04 -2.07
N ARG A 81 -20.39 -2.92 -0.97
CA ARG A 81 -19.14 -3.65 -0.73
C ARG A 81 -19.05 -4.15 0.71
N SER A 82 -18.12 -5.07 0.99
CA SER A 82 -17.94 -5.52 2.37
C SER A 82 -17.22 -4.45 3.21
N ARG A 83 -17.41 -4.47 4.53
CA ARG A 83 -16.62 -3.62 5.45
C ARG A 83 -15.11 -3.85 5.27
N ARG A 84 -14.69 -5.07 4.97
CA ARG A 84 -13.29 -5.41 4.71
C ARG A 84 -12.76 -4.67 3.48
N ASP A 85 -13.51 -4.62 2.38
CA ASP A 85 -13.10 -3.92 1.16
C ASP A 85 -13.03 -2.41 1.38
N PHE A 86 -14.03 -1.84 2.05
CA PHE A 86 -14.05 -0.41 2.41
C PHE A 86 -12.82 -0.01 3.25
N LEU A 87 -12.52 -0.76 4.30
CA LEU A 87 -11.35 -0.54 5.15
C LEU A 87 -10.03 -0.78 4.39
N ALA A 88 -9.97 -1.80 3.53
CA ALA A 88 -8.79 -2.08 2.69
C ALA A 88 -8.50 -0.93 1.70
N ASP A 89 -9.54 -0.34 1.08
CA ASP A 89 -9.42 0.80 0.19
C ASP A 89 -8.96 2.06 0.91
N MET A 90 -9.48 2.32 2.12
CA MET A 90 -9.00 3.44 2.95
C MET A 90 -7.51 3.30 3.29
N VAL A 91 -7.09 2.11 3.75
CA VAL A 91 -5.69 1.83 4.07
C VAL A 91 -4.81 1.95 2.82
N ALA A 92 -5.20 1.37 1.68
CA ALA A 92 -4.43 1.50 0.43
C ALA A 92 -4.30 2.97 -0.01
N SER A 93 -5.39 3.75 0.08
CA SER A 93 -5.39 5.18 -0.26
C SER A 93 -4.43 5.98 0.63
N MET A 94 -4.43 5.72 1.94
CA MET A 94 -3.49 6.32 2.89
C MET A 94 -2.03 5.88 2.68
N VAL A 95 -1.76 4.60 2.38
CA VAL A 95 -0.39 4.11 2.16
C VAL A 95 0.20 4.63 0.84
N LEU A 96 -0.59 4.61 -0.24
CA LEU A 96 -0.12 4.87 -1.60
C LEU A 96 -0.09 6.37 -1.95
N ASP A 97 -1.09 7.14 -1.51
CA ASP A 97 -1.23 8.57 -1.82
C ASP A 97 -1.11 9.48 -0.58
N GLY A 98 -1.42 8.96 0.62
CA GLY A 98 -1.46 9.76 1.86
C GLY A 98 -2.82 10.30 2.22
N ASN A 99 -3.82 10.05 1.38
CA ASN A 99 -5.14 10.67 1.45
C ASN A 99 -6.19 9.60 1.16
N ALA A 100 -7.13 9.39 2.08
CA ALA A 100 -8.37 8.69 1.78
C ALA A 100 -9.52 9.71 1.79
N PHE A 101 -10.31 9.72 0.72
CA PHE A 101 -11.48 10.59 0.59
C PHE A 101 -12.73 9.72 0.65
N VAL A 102 -13.60 9.98 1.61
CA VAL A 102 -14.84 9.22 1.81
C VAL A 102 -16.03 10.12 1.53
N ARG A 103 -16.73 9.86 0.43
CA ARG A 103 -17.97 10.55 0.07
C ARG A 103 -19.13 10.01 0.89
N LEU A 104 -19.87 10.91 1.52
CA LEU A 104 -21.04 10.60 2.32
C LEU A 104 -22.29 10.69 1.45
N LEU A 105 -22.90 9.55 1.14
CA LEU A 105 -24.20 9.52 0.46
C LEU A 105 -25.31 9.72 1.48
N ARG A 106 -26.19 10.69 1.22
CA ARG A 106 -27.31 11.04 2.09
C ARG A 106 -28.66 10.76 1.44
N TYR A 107 -29.60 10.27 2.25
CA TYR A 107 -31.01 10.14 1.89
C TYR A 107 -31.87 10.63 3.05
N GLY A 108 -32.83 11.53 2.80
CA GLY A 108 -33.61 12.18 3.86
C GLY A 108 -32.79 13.09 4.82
N GLY A 109 -31.52 13.37 4.51
CA GLY A 109 -30.59 14.12 5.36
C GLY A 109 -29.62 13.24 6.16
N GLU A 110 -30.00 11.99 6.43
CA GLU A 110 -29.17 10.99 7.10
C GLU A 110 -28.13 10.40 6.14
N VAL A 111 -26.95 10.03 6.65
CA VAL A 111 -25.94 9.31 5.86
C VAL A 111 -26.35 7.85 5.77
N VAL A 112 -26.45 7.32 4.55
CA VAL A 112 -26.89 5.93 4.28
C VAL A 112 -25.79 5.05 3.72
N SER A 113 -24.73 5.63 3.16
CA SER A 113 -23.56 4.90 2.66
C SER A 113 -22.35 5.81 2.59
N CYS A 114 -21.16 5.22 2.72
CA CYS A 114 -19.86 5.85 2.57
C CYS A 114 -19.13 5.22 1.39
N GLU A 115 -18.55 6.03 0.51
CA GLU A 115 -17.82 5.56 -0.68
C GLU A 115 -16.40 6.10 -0.67
N VAL A 116 -15.39 5.21 -0.64
CA VAL A 116 -13.99 5.61 -0.82
C VAL A 116 -13.77 6.03 -2.28
N LEU A 117 -13.32 7.27 -2.49
CA LEU A 117 -13.02 7.83 -3.81
C LEU A 117 -11.53 7.62 -4.16
N PRO A 118 -11.20 7.28 -5.43
CA PRO A 118 -9.81 7.19 -5.87
C PRO A 118 -9.03 8.51 -5.66
N PRO A 119 -7.97 8.54 -4.82
CA PRO A 119 -7.32 9.80 -4.43
C PRO A 119 -6.72 10.60 -5.58
N ALA A 120 -6.28 9.91 -6.64
CA ALA A 120 -5.73 10.51 -7.86
C ALA A 120 -6.77 11.25 -8.73
N LEU A 121 -8.07 11.05 -8.47
CA LEU A 121 -9.18 11.71 -9.17
C LEU A 121 -9.85 12.82 -8.35
N VAL A 122 -9.41 13.03 -7.11
CA VAL A 122 -9.90 14.08 -6.21
C VAL A 122 -8.91 15.23 -6.20
N VAL A 123 -9.36 16.42 -6.61
CA VAL A 123 -8.63 17.68 -6.43
C VAL A 123 -9.06 18.31 -5.12
N VAL A 124 -8.10 18.80 -4.31
CA VAL A 124 -8.37 19.55 -3.08
C VAL A 124 -7.95 21.00 -3.30
N SER A 125 -8.85 21.95 -3.01
CA SER A 125 -8.57 23.38 -3.05
C SER A 125 -9.04 24.06 -1.77
N ASP A 126 -8.61 25.31 -1.58
CA ASP A 126 -8.91 26.12 -0.41
C ASP A 126 -9.60 27.42 -0.86
N ASP A 127 -10.84 27.62 -0.43
CA ASP A 127 -11.61 28.88 -0.62
C ASP A 127 -11.33 29.89 0.52
N GLY A 128 -10.43 29.55 1.45
CA GLY A 128 -10.06 30.34 2.62
C GLY A 128 -8.97 31.37 2.33
N ASN A 129 -8.86 32.34 3.24
CA ASN A 129 -7.80 33.36 3.23
C ASN A 129 -6.72 33.11 4.31
N ASP A 130 -6.91 32.11 5.18
CA ASP A 130 -5.99 31.75 6.26
C ASP A 130 -5.52 30.29 6.07
N PRO A 131 -4.24 30.06 5.72
CA PRO A 131 -3.69 28.71 5.59
C PRO A 131 -3.72 27.86 6.88
N ALA A 132 -3.95 28.46 8.05
CA ALA A 132 -4.17 27.72 9.30
C ALA A 132 -5.63 27.26 9.48
N ALA A 133 -6.58 27.84 8.75
CA ALA A 133 -8.01 27.53 8.78
C ALA A 133 -8.59 27.39 7.36
N PRO A 134 -8.10 26.42 6.56
CA PRO A 134 -8.49 26.27 5.16
C PRO A 134 -9.97 25.91 5.00
N ARG A 135 -10.66 26.60 4.09
CA ARG A 135 -12.03 26.28 3.69
C ARG A 135 -11.98 25.27 2.55
N LEU A 136 -11.79 24.01 2.92
CA LEU A 136 -11.57 22.91 1.99
C LEU A 136 -12.75 22.70 1.02
N ARG A 137 -12.40 22.61 -0.27
CA ARG A 137 -13.24 22.12 -1.36
C ARG A 137 -12.61 20.91 -1.99
N TYR A 138 -13.48 20.04 -2.52
CA TYR A 138 -13.07 18.84 -3.23
C TYR A 138 -13.75 18.82 -4.59
N SER A 139 -13.02 18.52 -5.65
CA SER A 139 -13.60 18.27 -6.97
C SER A 139 -13.31 16.84 -7.39
N TYR A 140 -14.36 16.09 -7.77
CA TYR A 140 -14.27 14.69 -8.20
C TYR A 140 -15.14 14.48 -9.44
N LEU A 141 -14.52 14.02 -10.53
CA LEU A 141 -15.16 13.82 -11.84
C LEU A 141 -15.95 15.06 -12.34
N GLY A 142 -15.45 16.26 -12.07
CA GLY A 142 -16.07 17.52 -12.49
C GLY A 142 -17.30 17.94 -11.67
N ARG A 143 -17.53 17.32 -10.51
CA ARG A 143 -18.47 17.80 -9.50
C ARG A 143 -17.73 18.29 -8.27
N ASP A 144 -18.16 19.42 -7.75
CA ASP A 144 -17.60 20.01 -6.53
C ASP A 144 -18.39 19.60 -5.30
N TYR A 145 -17.65 19.42 -4.21
CA TYR A 145 -18.08 18.87 -2.94
C TYR A 145 -17.49 19.70 -1.78
N THR A 146 -18.17 19.67 -0.64
CA THR A 146 -17.77 20.38 0.59
C THR A 146 -17.18 19.43 1.63
N ALA A 147 -16.65 19.99 2.72
CA ALA A 147 -16.22 19.21 3.88
C ALA A 147 -17.37 18.51 4.64
N ASP A 148 -18.64 18.74 4.28
CA ASP A 148 -19.81 18.02 4.80
C ASP A 148 -20.27 16.84 3.90
N ASP A 149 -19.79 16.83 2.66
CA ASP A 149 -20.03 15.78 1.65
C ASP A 149 -18.87 14.77 1.58
N ILE A 150 -17.63 15.23 1.82
CA ILE A 150 -16.43 14.40 1.79
C ILE A 150 -15.65 14.55 3.11
N VAL A 151 -15.39 13.40 3.75
CA VAL A 151 -14.40 13.29 4.83
C VAL A 151 -13.04 13.01 4.21
N HIS A 152 -12.03 13.80 4.58
CA HIS A 152 -10.66 13.68 4.09
C HIS A 152 -9.75 13.21 5.22
N CYS A 153 -9.46 11.90 5.22
CA CYS A 153 -8.50 11.28 6.12
C CYS A 153 -7.08 11.44 5.54
N LYS A 154 -6.11 11.81 6.38
CA LYS A 154 -4.72 12.12 6.00
C LYS A 154 -3.75 11.29 6.84
N PHE A 155 -2.90 10.49 6.19
CA PHE A 155 -1.92 9.66 6.92
C PHE A 155 -0.88 10.51 7.68
N LEU A 156 -0.17 11.40 6.98
CA LEU A 156 0.72 12.39 7.59
C LEU A 156 0.26 13.80 7.22
N ASN A 157 -0.20 14.56 8.20
CA ASN A 157 -0.62 15.95 8.02
C ASN A 157 0.56 16.91 8.24
N VAL A 158 0.67 17.96 7.42
CA VAL A 158 1.71 18.99 7.52
C VAL A 158 1.04 20.35 7.44
N PRO A 159 1.26 21.26 8.42
CA PRO A 159 0.64 22.59 8.41
C PRO A 159 0.83 23.33 7.08
N GLY A 160 -0.25 23.95 6.57
CA GLY A 160 -0.28 24.61 5.27
C GLY A 160 -0.38 23.68 4.05
N ARG A 161 -0.35 22.34 4.21
CA ARG A 161 -0.62 21.40 3.10
C ARG A 161 -2.08 20.94 3.10
N LEU A 162 -2.76 21.16 1.97
CA LEU A 162 -4.15 20.71 1.79
C LEU A 162 -4.27 19.18 1.74
N ARG A 163 -3.26 18.48 1.21
CA ARG A 163 -3.17 17.01 1.19
C ARG A 163 -2.15 16.50 2.21
N GLY A 164 -2.45 15.33 2.78
CA GLY A 164 -1.49 14.54 3.54
C GLY A 164 -0.48 13.83 2.64
N LEU A 165 0.57 13.28 3.25
CA LEU A 165 1.60 12.47 2.61
C LEU A 165 1.45 11.01 3.05
N GLY A 166 1.55 10.08 2.11
CA GLY A 166 1.60 8.63 2.36
C GLY A 166 3.01 8.10 2.17
N PRO A 167 3.43 7.02 2.85
CA PRO A 167 4.80 6.50 2.78
C PRO A 167 5.35 6.31 1.36
N ILE A 168 4.55 5.69 0.49
CA ILE A 168 4.94 5.42 -0.90
C ILE A 168 4.93 6.69 -1.76
N SER A 169 4.03 7.63 -1.47
CA SER A 169 3.99 8.94 -2.16
C SER A 169 5.20 9.82 -1.80
N ALA A 170 5.65 9.78 -0.55
CA ALA A 170 6.74 10.59 -0.02
C ALA A 170 8.10 10.08 -0.49
N ALA A 171 8.29 8.76 -0.51
CA ALA A 171 9.53 8.10 -0.95
C ALA A 171 9.45 7.57 -2.39
N ARG A 172 8.70 8.26 -3.27
CA ARG A 172 8.50 7.85 -4.67
C ARG A 172 9.81 7.59 -5.40
N GLU A 173 10.80 8.46 -5.24
CA GLU A 173 12.11 8.35 -5.89
C GLU A 173 12.89 7.12 -5.40
N GLU A 174 12.81 6.77 -4.12
CA GLU A 174 13.43 5.57 -3.55
C GLU A 174 12.77 4.28 -4.08
N VAL A 175 11.44 4.25 -4.13
CA VAL A 175 10.66 3.13 -4.69
C VAL A 175 10.93 2.96 -6.19
N GLU A 176 11.05 4.07 -6.94
CA GLU A 176 11.43 4.04 -8.35
C GLU A 176 12.89 3.58 -8.55
N GLY A 177 13.82 3.98 -7.67
CA GLY A 177 15.21 3.51 -7.65
C GLY A 177 15.30 1.99 -7.45
N ALA A 178 14.62 1.46 -6.42
CA ALA A 178 14.56 0.03 -6.15
C ALA A 178 13.98 -0.78 -7.34
N ARG A 179 12.95 -0.24 -8.00
CA ARG A 179 12.42 -0.82 -9.24
C ARG A 179 13.44 -0.77 -10.38
N MET A 180 14.14 0.35 -10.58
CA MET A 180 15.17 0.45 -11.62
C MET A 180 16.32 -0.53 -11.37
N ALA A 181 16.76 -0.71 -10.13
CA ALA A 181 17.77 -1.69 -9.75
C ALA A 181 17.32 -3.14 -10.05
N ARG A 182 16.07 -3.49 -9.67
CA ARG A 182 15.46 -4.78 -10.01
C ARG A 182 15.36 -5.02 -11.51
N ASP A 183 14.89 -4.03 -12.26
CA ASP A 183 14.68 -4.15 -13.72
C ASP A 183 16.02 -4.17 -14.47
N TYR A 184 17.05 -3.48 -13.97
CA TYR A 184 18.44 -3.59 -14.45
C TYR A 184 19.01 -4.98 -14.17
N LYS A 185 18.83 -5.51 -12.96
CA LYS A 185 19.22 -6.90 -12.62
C LYS A 185 18.53 -7.93 -13.53
N ALA A 186 17.23 -7.79 -13.78
CA ALA A 186 16.49 -8.68 -14.69
C ALA A 186 17.01 -8.60 -16.14
N LYS A 187 17.28 -7.39 -16.64
CA LYS A 187 17.92 -7.18 -17.95
C LYS A 187 19.33 -7.75 -18.01
N PHE A 188 20.12 -7.60 -16.95
CA PHE A 188 21.49 -8.11 -16.87
C PHE A 188 21.56 -9.62 -17.16
N TYR A 189 20.61 -10.40 -16.62
CA TYR A 189 20.54 -11.85 -16.87
C TYR A 189 19.86 -12.25 -18.19
N THR A 190 19.04 -11.39 -18.81
CA THR A 190 18.26 -11.74 -20.01
C THR A 190 18.85 -11.20 -21.31
N ASP A 191 19.64 -10.14 -21.26
CA ASP A 191 20.30 -9.54 -22.41
C ASP A 191 21.80 -9.88 -22.42
N SER A 192 22.19 -10.75 -23.35
CA SER A 192 23.59 -11.17 -23.54
C SER A 192 24.50 -10.11 -24.16
N SER A 193 23.98 -8.94 -24.53
CA SER A 193 24.81 -7.80 -24.92
C SER A 193 25.36 -7.02 -23.72
N ASN A 194 24.96 -7.37 -22.50
CA ASN A 194 25.50 -6.78 -21.27
C ASN A 194 26.98 -7.12 -21.01
N ILE A 195 27.55 -8.13 -21.68
CA ILE A 195 29.01 -8.28 -21.75
C ILE A 195 29.57 -7.14 -22.63
N LYS A 196 29.69 -5.96 -22.01
CA LYS A 196 30.38 -4.82 -22.58
C LYS A 196 31.84 -5.18 -22.70
N GLY A 197 32.44 -4.90 -23.84
CA GLY A 197 33.81 -5.23 -24.13
C GLY A 197 34.25 -4.60 -25.43
N TYR A 198 35.55 -4.62 -25.69
CA TYR A 198 36.12 -4.23 -26.97
C TYR A 198 36.82 -5.43 -27.62
N LEU A 199 36.89 -5.41 -28.94
CA LEU A 199 37.65 -6.38 -29.71
C LEU A 199 39.07 -5.83 -29.90
N GLN A 200 40.06 -6.57 -29.42
CA GLN A 200 41.47 -6.25 -29.56
C GLN A 200 42.11 -7.16 -30.61
N THR A 201 42.99 -6.61 -31.43
CA THR A 201 43.91 -7.37 -32.30
C THR A 201 45.22 -6.60 -32.42
N ASP A 202 46.31 -7.32 -32.66
CA ASP A 202 47.64 -6.74 -32.89
C ASP A 202 47.83 -6.32 -34.36
N ASP A 203 46.92 -6.73 -35.26
CA ASP A 203 46.94 -6.42 -36.68
C ASP A 203 46.32 -5.02 -36.96
N LYS A 204 46.74 -4.34 -38.04
CA LYS A 204 46.20 -3.01 -38.40
C LYS A 204 44.72 -3.09 -38.80
N VAL A 205 43.85 -2.46 -38.02
CA VAL A 205 42.39 -2.38 -38.28
C VAL A 205 42.06 -1.18 -39.16
N THR A 206 41.44 -1.40 -40.32
CA THR A 206 40.79 -0.36 -41.11
C THR A 206 39.32 -0.17 -40.67
N PRO A 207 38.67 0.97 -40.96
CA PRO A 207 37.27 1.20 -40.59
C PRO A 207 36.30 0.12 -41.14
N GLU A 208 36.58 -0.39 -42.33
CA GLU A 208 35.83 -1.47 -42.98
C GLU A 208 35.94 -2.80 -42.21
N ILE A 209 37.15 -3.17 -41.78
CA ILE A 209 37.39 -4.37 -40.95
C ILE A 209 36.67 -4.25 -39.61
N ALA A 210 36.71 -3.07 -38.98
CA ALA A 210 36.01 -2.82 -37.72
C ALA A 210 34.48 -2.95 -37.84
N GLN A 211 33.90 -2.43 -38.93
CA GLN A 211 32.46 -2.53 -39.19
C GLN A 211 32.04 -3.99 -39.48
N ASN A 212 32.79 -4.70 -40.33
CA ASN A 212 32.53 -6.12 -40.65
C ASN A 212 32.62 -7.01 -39.39
N ALA A 213 33.60 -6.77 -38.50
CA ALA A 213 33.73 -7.48 -37.23
C ALA A 213 32.55 -7.20 -36.27
N LYS A 214 32.07 -5.95 -36.23
CA LYS A 214 30.90 -5.53 -35.42
C LYS A 214 29.59 -6.14 -35.93
N GLU A 215 29.44 -6.29 -37.24
CA GLU A 215 28.28 -6.92 -37.86
C GLU A 215 28.30 -8.45 -37.65
N ALA A 216 29.45 -9.11 -37.81
CA ALA A 216 29.61 -10.52 -37.48
C ALA A 216 29.34 -10.82 -35.98
N TRP A 217 29.79 -9.96 -35.07
CA TRP A 217 29.50 -10.08 -33.62
C TRP A 217 28.01 -9.90 -33.28
N ARG A 218 27.26 -9.17 -34.10
CA ARG A 218 25.79 -9.01 -33.97
C ARG A 218 25.03 -10.19 -34.59
N ALA A 219 25.53 -10.77 -35.67
CA ALA A 219 24.91 -11.91 -36.36
C ALA A 219 25.15 -13.26 -35.65
N SER A 220 26.21 -13.38 -34.85
CA SER A 220 26.65 -14.63 -34.18
C SER A 220 25.84 -15.02 -32.93
N GLY A 221 24.51 -15.01 -33.04
CA GLY A 221 23.63 -15.69 -32.08
C GLY A 221 23.06 -14.85 -30.93
N THR A 222 22.18 -15.51 -30.18
CA THR A 222 21.35 -14.94 -29.12
C THR A 222 21.99 -15.19 -27.75
N ALA A 223 21.25 -14.99 -26.66
CA ALA A 223 21.77 -15.18 -25.31
C ALA A 223 22.16 -16.64 -25.04
N GLY A 224 23.46 -16.86 -24.81
CA GLY A 224 24.05 -18.18 -24.52
C GLY A 224 24.91 -18.77 -25.64
N ASP A 225 24.86 -18.22 -26.86
CA ASP A 225 25.63 -18.75 -27.99
C ASP A 225 27.14 -18.43 -27.91
N ILE A 226 27.97 -19.39 -28.33
CA ILE A 226 29.43 -19.21 -28.42
C ILE A 226 29.75 -18.31 -29.63
N LYS A 227 30.06 -17.04 -29.36
CA LYS A 227 30.44 -16.06 -30.39
C LYS A 227 31.84 -16.34 -30.94
N VAL A 228 31.89 -16.96 -32.12
CA VAL A 228 33.15 -17.20 -32.84
C VAL A 228 33.54 -15.94 -33.62
N LEU A 229 34.72 -15.39 -33.32
CA LEU A 229 35.33 -14.28 -34.03
C LEU A 229 36.45 -14.76 -34.95
N GLY A 230 36.53 -14.20 -36.16
CA GLY A 230 37.64 -14.45 -37.08
C GLY A 230 38.90 -13.66 -36.74
N SER A 231 40.02 -14.00 -37.39
CA SER A 231 41.21 -13.15 -37.54
C SER A 231 41.83 -12.57 -36.26
N LYS A 232 42.24 -13.46 -35.33
CA LYS A 232 42.95 -13.12 -34.07
C LYS A 232 42.23 -12.13 -33.14
N LEU A 233 40.96 -11.80 -33.37
CA LEU A 233 40.23 -10.86 -32.52
C LEU A 233 40.02 -11.46 -31.12
N LYS A 234 40.68 -10.86 -30.13
CA LYS A 234 40.51 -11.16 -28.72
C LYS A 234 39.40 -10.29 -28.16
N TYR A 235 38.35 -10.92 -27.64
CA TYR A 235 37.35 -10.21 -26.84
C TYR A 235 37.94 -9.84 -25.48
N VAL A 236 37.94 -8.55 -25.15
CA VAL A 236 38.31 -8.06 -23.81
C VAL A 236 37.04 -7.58 -23.10
N PRO A 237 36.56 -8.29 -22.06
CA PRO A 237 35.44 -7.81 -21.26
C PRO A 237 35.84 -6.52 -20.52
N LEU A 238 34.95 -5.53 -20.59
CA LEU A 238 34.89 -4.37 -19.70
C LEU A 238 33.98 -4.66 -18.48
N ASP A 239 33.48 -5.88 -18.37
CA ASP A 239 32.39 -6.25 -17.48
C ASP A 239 32.83 -6.31 -16.01
N MET A 240 32.05 -5.69 -15.12
CA MET A 240 32.19 -5.85 -13.67
C MET A 240 31.45 -7.13 -13.28
N LYS A 241 32.03 -8.00 -12.45
CA LYS A 241 31.36 -9.26 -12.13
C LYS A 241 30.07 -8.97 -11.36
N PRO A 242 29.01 -9.80 -11.49
CA PRO A 242 27.80 -9.65 -10.67
C PRO A 242 28.06 -9.70 -9.15
N ALA A 243 29.16 -10.34 -8.74
CA ALA A 243 29.65 -10.31 -7.35
C ALA A 243 30.21 -8.93 -6.96
N ASP A 244 30.92 -8.25 -7.86
CA ASP A 244 31.47 -6.91 -7.67
C ASP A 244 30.34 -5.85 -7.66
N LEU A 245 29.19 -6.15 -8.28
CA LEU A 245 28.01 -5.27 -8.38
C LEU A 245 27.07 -5.34 -7.17
N GLN A 246 27.34 -6.19 -6.17
CA GLN A 246 26.62 -6.26 -4.88
C GLN A 246 25.07 -6.31 -4.96
N PHE A 247 24.49 -6.79 -6.06
CA PHE A 247 23.04 -6.74 -6.33
C PHE A 247 22.15 -7.36 -5.24
N LEU A 248 22.67 -8.33 -4.47
CA LEU A 248 21.95 -8.92 -3.34
C LEU A 248 21.91 -7.99 -2.12
N GLU A 249 22.98 -7.25 -1.88
CA GLU A 249 23.08 -6.26 -0.79
C GLU A 249 22.20 -5.05 -1.11
N THR A 250 22.23 -4.54 -2.35
CA THR A 250 21.30 -3.50 -2.82
C THR A 250 19.84 -3.94 -2.64
N GLN A 251 19.49 -5.16 -3.08
CA GLN A 251 18.12 -5.67 -2.94
C GLN A 251 17.69 -5.84 -1.47
N LYS A 252 18.59 -6.26 -0.57
CA LYS A 252 18.34 -6.31 0.89
C LYS A 252 18.17 -4.91 1.48
N PHE A 253 19.01 -3.95 1.08
CA PHE A 253 18.93 -2.56 1.51
C PHE A 253 17.62 -1.92 1.06
N ASP A 254 17.26 -2.00 -0.23
CA ASP A 254 15.99 -1.49 -0.78
C ASP A 254 14.77 -2.08 -0.07
N THR A 255 14.79 -3.39 0.20
CA THR A 255 13.73 -4.07 0.94
C THR A 255 13.60 -3.53 2.37
N THR A 256 14.73 -3.26 3.01
CA THR A 256 14.79 -2.71 4.39
C THR A 256 14.33 -1.25 4.44
N GLN A 257 14.69 -0.43 3.45
CA GLN A 257 14.22 0.94 3.32
C GLN A 257 12.69 0.98 3.13
N ILE A 258 12.15 0.17 2.21
CA ILE A 258 10.70 0.11 1.96
C ILE A 258 9.94 -0.42 3.18
N ALA A 259 10.46 -1.44 3.88
CA ALA A 259 9.86 -1.92 5.12
C ALA A 259 9.84 -0.84 6.22
N ARG A 260 10.95 -0.10 6.38
CA ARG A 260 11.06 1.04 7.30
C ARG A 260 10.08 2.16 6.96
N LEU A 261 9.94 2.52 5.68
CA LEU A 261 8.99 3.53 5.22
C LEU A 261 7.55 3.16 5.57
N LEU A 262 7.19 1.89 5.43
CA LEU A 262 5.86 1.36 5.75
C LEU A 262 5.64 1.11 7.26
N GLY A 263 6.67 1.27 8.10
CA GLY A 263 6.62 0.99 9.54
C GLY A 263 6.57 -0.50 9.90
N ILE A 264 6.78 -1.41 8.94
CA ILE A 264 6.57 -2.85 9.16
C ILE A 264 7.87 -3.51 9.61
N PRO A 265 7.90 -4.20 10.79
CA PRO A 265 9.03 -5.00 11.21
C PRO A 265 9.46 -6.03 10.15
N ALA A 266 10.78 -6.18 9.97
CA ALA A 266 11.35 -7.10 8.98
C ALA A 266 10.91 -8.56 9.16
N SER A 267 10.67 -8.97 10.42
CA SER A 267 10.12 -10.27 10.81
C SER A 267 8.72 -10.53 10.21
N ILE A 268 7.86 -9.52 10.19
CA ILE A 268 6.48 -9.59 9.66
C ILE A 268 6.49 -9.56 8.12
N MET A 269 7.46 -8.85 7.53
CA MET A 269 7.69 -8.80 6.08
C MET A 269 8.25 -10.11 5.49
N LEU A 270 8.61 -11.10 6.33
CA LEU A 270 9.33 -12.33 5.95
C LEU A 270 10.65 -12.05 5.21
N ALA A 271 11.27 -10.90 5.49
CA ALA A 271 12.62 -10.60 5.00
C ALA A 271 13.64 -11.40 5.84
N ALA A 272 14.64 -11.99 5.17
CA ALA A 272 15.69 -12.72 5.86
C ALA A 272 16.53 -11.77 6.72
N VAL A 273 16.36 -11.85 8.04
CA VAL A 273 17.19 -11.13 9.01
C VAL A 273 18.44 -11.97 9.29
N ASP A 274 19.54 -11.66 8.60
CA ASP A 274 20.80 -12.39 8.77
C ASP A 274 21.29 -12.29 10.22
N GLY A 275 21.52 -13.44 10.87
CA GLY A 275 22.15 -13.54 12.19
C GLY A 275 21.26 -13.27 13.40
N SER A 276 19.97 -12.95 13.24
CA SER A 276 19.08 -12.76 14.39
C SER A 276 18.53 -14.10 14.91
N ASN A 277 18.92 -14.47 16.14
CA ASN A 277 18.20 -15.48 16.92
C ASN A 277 16.85 -14.87 17.40
N LEU A 278 15.84 -14.87 16.52
CA LEU A 278 14.49 -14.42 16.84
C LEU A 278 13.83 -15.40 17.83
N THR A 279 13.92 -15.07 19.11
CA THR A 279 13.14 -15.72 20.16
C THR A 279 11.67 -15.27 20.08
N TYR A 280 10.76 -16.13 20.57
CA TYR A 280 9.31 -15.88 20.53
C TYR A 280 8.92 -14.52 21.16
N SER A 281 9.48 -14.20 22.34
CA SER A 281 9.25 -12.93 23.05
C SER A 281 9.64 -11.69 22.21
N ASN A 282 10.71 -11.75 21.42
CA ASN A 282 11.11 -10.64 20.54
C ASN A 282 10.11 -10.42 19.39
N ILE A 283 9.42 -11.48 18.96
CA ILE A 283 8.41 -11.41 17.90
C ILE A 283 7.12 -10.78 18.45
N GLU A 284 6.69 -11.14 19.66
CA GLU A 284 5.52 -10.52 20.32
C GLU A 284 5.73 -9.03 20.56
N GLN A 285 6.91 -8.61 21.03
CA GLN A 285 7.27 -7.20 21.16
C GLN A 285 7.24 -6.48 19.80
N SER A 286 7.73 -7.11 18.72
CA SER A 286 7.65 -6.55 17.36
C SER A 286 6.21 -6.35 16.89
N TRP A 287 5.28 -7.24 17.25
CA TRP A 287 3.85 -7.08 16.95
C TRP A 287 3.19 -5.95 17.74
N ILE A 288 3.59 -5.79 19.00
CA ILE A 288 3.15 -4.68 19.86
C ILE A 288 3.59 -3.34 19.26
N GLU A 289 4.88 -3.18 18.94
CA GLU A 289 5.41 -1.96 18.32
C GLU A 289 4.75 -1.66 16.97
N PHE A 290 4.49 -2.69 16.17
CA PHE A 290 3.80 -2.55 14.88
C PHE A 290 2.35 -2.05 15.05
N ALA A 291 1.61 -2.61 16.02
CA ALA A 291 0.26 -2.15 16.34
C ALA A 291 0.28 -0.69 16.84
N ASP A 292 1.07 -0.41 17.87
CA ASP A 292 1.02 0.83 18.64
C ASP A 292 1.59 2.03 17.85
N TYR A 293 2.60 1.84 17.00
CA TYR A 293 3.22 2.94 16.23
C TYR A 293 2.83 3.01 14.75
N THR A 294 2.44 1.89 14.12
CA THR A 294 2.19 1.87 12.66
C THR A 294 0.72 1.69 12.35
N LEU A 295 0.08 0.65 12.87
CA LEU A 295 -1.34 0.38 12.57
C LEU A 295 -2.25 1.45 13.17
N ALA A 296 -1.95 1.93 14.38
CA ALA A 296 -2.67 3.01 15.06
C ALA A 296 -2.82 4.28 14.20
N ALA A 297 -1.81 4.64 13.40
CA ALA A 297 -1.86 5.82 12.54
C ALA A 297 -2.92 5.73 11.41
N TYR A 298 -3.19 4.52 10.90
CA TYR A 298 -4.27 4.29 9.94
C TYR A 298 -5.62 4.07 10.62
N ALA A 299 -5.60 3.37 11.77
CA ALA A 299 -6.79 3.06 12.54
C ALA A 299 -7.45 4.33 13.10
N GLY A 300 -6.69 5.25 13.69
CA GLY A 300 -7.22 6.50 14.26
C GLY A 300 -7.94 7.37 13.23
N GLU A 301 -7.41 7.50 12.01
CA GLU A 301 -8.07 8.21 10.91
C GLU A 301 -9.40 7.55 10.46
N ILE A 302 -9.53 6.23 10.64
CA ILE A 302 -10.75 5.47 10.38
C ILE A 302 -11.73 5.57 11.56
N GLU A 303 -11.23 5.57 12.80
CA GLU A 303 -12.01 5.82 14.01
C GLU A 303 -12.62 7.23 13.98
N GLU A 304 -11.85 8.27 13.64
CA GLU A 304 -12.33 9.65 13.46
C GLU A 304 -13.42 9.76 12.38
N LEU A 305 -13.28 9.04 11.26
CA LEU A 305 -14.34 8.92 10.25
C LEU A 305 -15.63 8.36 10.88
N PHE A 306 -15.56 7.24 11.60
CA PHE A 306 -16.73 6.63 12.23
C PHE A 306 -17.31 7.49 13.36
N ASN A 307 -16.47 8.12 14.18
CA ASN A 307 -16.85 9.05 15.25
C ASN A 307 -17.68 10.23 14.70
N ARG A 308 -17.36 10.71 13.49
CA ARG A 308 -18.14 11.76 12.79
C ARG A 308 -19.49 11.27 12.27
N LEU A 309 -19.66 9.97 12.03
CA LEU A 309 -20.88 9.34 11.54
C LEU A 309 -21.81 8.86 12.67
N LEU A 310 -21.26 8.63 13.86
CA LEU A 310 -22.01 8.15 15.01
C LEU A 310 -22.80 9.26 15.75
N PRO A 311 -23.88 8.90 16.45
CA PRO A 311 -24.59 9.82 17.33
C PRO A 311 -23.67 10.36 18.45
N ARG A 312 -23.85 11.65 18.81
CA ARG A 312 -23.06 12.31 19.86
C ARG A 312 -22.98 11.48 21.15
N GLY A 313 -21.75 11.32 21.65
CA GLY A 313 -21.45 10.57 22.86
C GLY A 313 -21.24 9.07 22.64
N ARG A 314 -21.26 8.59 21.39
CA ARG A 314 -20.65 7.32 20.99
C ARG A 314 -19.34 7.56 20.25
N THR A 315 -18.37 6.66 20.42
CA THR A 315 -17.15 6.56 19.62
C THR A 315 -17.02 5.15 19.06
N ALA A 316 -16.32 4.99 17.93
CA ALA A 316 -15.91 3.71 17.39
C ALA A 316 -14.41 3.52 17.67
N GLU A 317 -14.03 2.35 18.20
CA GLU A 317 -12.65 2.04 18.60
C GLU A 317 -12.29 0.62 18.14
N PHE A 318 -11.07 0.45 17.61
CA PHE A 318 -10.53 -0.84 17.18
C PHE A 318 -10.08 -1.70 18.37
N ASP A 319 -10.38 -3.00 18.31
CA ASP A 319 -10.04 -3.96 19.35
C ASP A 319 -8.64 -4.55 19.16
N TRP A 320 -7.63 -3.85 19.67
CA TRP A 320 -6.23 -4.29 19.62
C TRP A 320 -5.96 -5.56 20.44
N ASP A 321 -6.67 -5.75 21.56
CA ASP A 321 -6.54 -6.93 22.43
C ASP A 321 -6.88 -8.23 21.69
N SER A 322 -7.90 -8.20 20.82
CA SER A 322 -8.29 -9.35 20.00
C SER A 322 -7.22 -9.82 19.00
N SER A 323 -6.32 -8.93 18.59
CA SER A 323 -5.16 -9.24 17.75
C SER A 323 -3.93 -9.60 18.57
N ARG A 324 -3.78 -9.01 19.77
CA ARG A 324 -2.77 -9.38 20.79
C ARG A 324 -3.14 -10.70 21.47
N ARG A 325 -3.33 -11.77 20.70
CA ARG A 325 -3.51 -13.14 21.23
C ARG A 325 -2.19 -13.59 21.87
N ALA A 326 -2.01 -13.21 23.14
CA ALA A 326 -0.96 -13.71 24.00
C ALA A 326 -1.00 -15.24 24.08
N ASP A 327 0.08 -15.85 24.58
CA ASP A 327 0.04 -17.24 25.04
C ASP A 327 -1.21 -17.46 25.91
N MET A 328 -1.89 -18.57 25.67
CA MET A 328 -3.02 -19.01 26.48
C MET A 328 -2.66 -19.02 27.96
N ALA A 329 -1.43 -19.40 28.30
CA ALA A 329 -0.92 -19.39 29.68
C ALA A 329 -1.01 -17.98 30.30
N ASP A 330 -0.42 -16.97 29.67
CA ASP A 330 -0.40 -15.60 30.19
C ASP A 330 -1.82 -14.99 30.25
N ARG A 331 -2.66 -15.29 29.26
CA ARG A 331 -4.04 -14.84 29.23
C ARG A 331 -4.87 -15.43 30.38
N PHE A 332 -4.73 -16.73 30.66
CA PHE A 332 -5.41 -17.36 31.81
C PHE A 332 -4.83 -16.89 33.15
N ASN A 333 -3.52 -16.66 33.26
CA ASN A 333 -2.88 -16.06 34.44
C ASN A 333 -3.42 -14.64 34.71
N ALA A 334 -3.61 -13.83 33.67
CA ALA A 334 -4.20 -12.50 33.77
C ALA A 334 -5.66 -12.56 34.25
N TYR A 335 -6.48 -13.47 33.70
CA TYR A 335 -7.86 -13.68 34.19
C TYR A 335 -7.91 -14.17 35.64
N GLN A 336 -7.03 -15.09 36.04
CA GLN A 336 -6.93 -15.55 37.43
C GLN A 336 -6.61 -14.38 38.37
N THR A 337 -5.67 -13.50 37.97
CA THR A 337 -5.29 -12.31 38.74
C THR A 337 -6.44 -11.29 38.80
N ALA A 338 -7.17 -11.09 37.70
CA ALA A 338 -8.33 -10.19 37.65
C ALA A 338 -9.48 -10.66 38.55
N ILE A 339 -9.79 -11.95 38.54
CA ILE A 339 -10.78 -12.57 39.43
C ILE A 339 -10.32 -12.47 40.89
N ALA A 340 -9.06 -12.79 41.19
CA ALA A 340 -8.52 -12.75 42.56
C ALA A 340 -8.48 -11.32 43.15
N SER A 341 -8.32 -10.30 42.29
CA SER A 341 -8.38 -8.88 42.69
C SER A 341 -9.78 -8.28 42.68
N GLY A 342 -10.80 -9.04 42.27
CA GLY A 342 -12.21 -8.70 42.42
C GLY A 342 -12.77 -7.65 41.46
N TRP A 343 -12.00 -7.18 40.47
CA TRP A 343 -12.49 -6.24 39.45
C TRP A 343 -13.12 -6.92 38.22
N MET A 344 -12.97 -8.23 38.08
CA MET A 344 -13.64 -9.02 37.04
C MET A 344 -14.27 -10.29 37.62
N THR A 345 -15.48 -10.61 37.17
CA THR A 345 -16.22 -11.81 37.53
C THR A 345 -15.96 -12.97 36.56
N VAL A 346 -16.29 -14.19 37.00
CA VAL A 346 -16.20 -15.39 36.14
C VAL A 346 -17.09 -15.26 34.90
N ASN A 347 -18.27 -14.63 35.02
CA ASN A 347 -19.18 -14.42 33.89
C ASN A 347 -18.61 -13.44 32.86
N GLU A 348 -17.91 -12.39 33.28
CA GLU A 348 -17.25 -11.45 32.38
C GLU A 348 -16.07 -12.09 31.63
N VAL A 349 -15.27 -12.94 32.31
CA VAL A 349 -14.25 -13.76 31.64
C VAL A 349 -14.88 -14.69 30.61
N ARG A 350 -15.99 -15.37 30.96
CA ARG A 350 -16.71 -16.25 30.03
C ARG A 350 -17.26 -15.49 28.83
N ALA A 351 -17.82 -14.30 29.02
CA ALA A 351 -18.28 -13.44 27.94
C ALA A 351 -17.14 -13.02 27.00
N ARG A 352 -15.94 -12.69 27.53
CA ARG A 352 -14.73 -12.41 26.73
C ARG A 352 -14.27 -13.61 25.90
N GLU A 353 -14.40 -14.83 26.43
CA GLU A 353 -14.12 -16.09 25.71
C GLU A 353 -15.29 -16.58 24.82
N ALA A 354 -16.34 -15.77 24.62
CA ALA A 354 -17.56 -16.13 23.89
C ALA A 354 -18.27 -17.41 24.42
N LEU A 355 -18.15 -17.67 25.71
CA LEU A 355 -18.83 -18.76 26.42
C LEU A 355 -20.12 -18.26 27.09
N PRO A 356 -21.18 -19.10 27.16
CA PRO A 356 -22.41 -18.73 27.88
C PRO A 356 -22.12 -18.49 29.38
N PRO A 357 -22.82 -17.56 30.05
CA PRO A 357 -22.62 -17.29 31.47
C PRO A 357 -22.88 -18.54 32.32
N LEU A 358 -22.20 -18.64 33.46
CA LEU A 358 -22.25 -19.83 34.33
C LEU A 358 -23.68 -20.06 34.85
N ASP A 359 -24.37 -18.99 35.21
CA ASP A 359 -25.72 -19.03 35.79
C ASP A 359 -26.76 -19.61 34.81
N ALA A 360 -26.57 -19.41 33.50
CA ALA A 360 -27.43 -20.00 32.47
C ALA A 360 -27.21 -21.52 32.33
N LEU A 361 -25.99 -22.01 32.57
CA LEU A 361 -25.70 -23.44 32.58
C LEU A 361 -26.26 -24.11 33.84
N ILE A 362 -26.14 -23.46 35.00
CA ILE A 362 -26.73 -23.94 36.27
C ILE A 362 -28.26 -24.03 36.14
N ALA A 363 -28.92 -23.04 35.51
CA ALA A 363 -30.36 -23.08 35.25
C ALA A 363 -30.74 -24.29 34.36
N GLN A 364 -29.99 -24.55 33.28
CA GLN A 364 -30.23 -25.70 32.40
C GLN A 364 -30.02 -27.05 33.09
N GLU A 365 -29.00 -27.19 33.95
CA GLU A 365 -28.79 -28.41 34.74
C GLU A 365 -29.92 -28.65 35.75
N VAL A 366 -30.48 -27.59 36.36
CA VAL A 366 -31.62 -27.71 37.27
C VAL A 366 -32.89 -28.12 36.53
N GLU A 367 -33.19 -27.56 35.36
CA GLU A 367 -34.32 -27.98 34.52
C GLU A 367 -34.17 -29.43 34.04
N THR A 368 -32.96 -29.85 33.67
CA THR A 368 -32.67 -31.21 33.20
C THR A 368 -32.80 -32.24 34.33
N ASN A 369 -32.37 -31.91 35.55
CA ASN A 369 -32.48 -32.79 36.72
C ASN A 369 -33.87 -32.77 37.39
N ALA A 370 -34.72 -31.77 37.12
CA ALA A 370 -36.11 -31.74 37.58
C ALA A 370 -37.09 -32.46 36.63
N GLY A 371 -36.63 -32.87 35.44
CA GLY A 371 -37.39 -33.63 34.44
C GLY A 371 -37.12 -35.13 34.42
N ALA A 372 -36.38 -35.67 35.39
CA ALA A 372 -36.03 -37.08 35.57
C ALA A 372 -36.53 -37.63 36.91
#